data_AF-A0A958NF04-F1
#
_entry.id   AF-A0A958NF04-F1
#
_cell.length_a   1.000
_cell.length_b   1.000
_cell.length_c   1.000
_cell.angle_alpha   90.00
_cell.angle_beta   90.00
_cell.angle_gamma   90.00
#
_symmetry.space_group_name_H-M   'P 1'
#
loop_
_entity.id
_entity.type
_entity.pdbx_description
1 polymer ?
#
loop_
_entity_poly.entity_id
_entity_poly.type
_entity_poly.pdbx_seq_one_letter_code
_entity_poly.pdbx_strand_id
1 'polypeptide(L)'
;MAIFKNVNDPLTTHGKIGSGVSFPAVILFIFLWIYLFVRAIKVFPTHDEITSMWAYMVVWMPLPYQGYIDANNHFLNSLLGGFFLRLFHSDAPLVIRLPNLLAFPLFFWSLYSMRKFFHHRATFYVLLVGLGCSVFPLEFFAMARGYGLSSAFMVFAIYQSMQLHQKQNAVHLVFAVVSWVLAVYASLTLIPFAAAGFVWLGIEAWRLRRKAWILMVFAAIYPYYEAIRYSFFLKETGRLYYGGKEGFITDTLHTLTPHLWQTTQPVLDTLLIILGLFIIAGYGKFLWQTKDLFNLRLIFPAFFVLSLANIFGQHFILGINFPSDRAALYLVIFFFGGLAFILDHYALRRPSYIMVGILLIYFFRRCRSAGRRYSNWMLIRMSFSP
;
A
#
# COMPACT_ATOMS: atom_id res chain seq x y z
N MET A 1 -6.42 14.12 34.95
CA MET A 1 -5.63 14.90 35.93
C MET A 1 -4.16 14.65 35.61
N ALA A 2 -3.46 15.71 35.21
CA ALA A 2 -2.01 15.88 34.96
C ALA A 2 -1.09 14.65 34.74
N ILE A 3 -0.93 14.14 33.50
CA ILE A 3 0.28 13.37 33.07
C ILE A 3 0.84 13.81 31.70
N PHE A 4 0.22 14.72 30.95
CA PHE A 4 0.78 15.20 29.67
C PHE A 4 1.00 16.71 29.70
N LYS A 5 2.04 17.13 30.44
CA LYS A 5 2.59 18.49 30.33
C LYS A 5 3.89 18.40 29.54
N ASN A 6 3.93 19.11 28.41
CA ASN A 6 5.13 19.56 27.68
C ASN A 6 6.32 18.60 27.68
N VAL A 7 6.25 17.56 26.84
CA VAL A 7 7.45 17.09 26.16
C VAL A 7 7.56 17.95 24.91
N ASN A 8 8.61 18.76 24.81
CA ASN A 8 8.95 19.55 23.64
C ASN A 8 8.73 18.72 22.36
N ASP A 9 7.66 19.01 21.62
CA ASP A 9 7.41 18.37 20.34
C ASP A 9 8.53 18.83 19.37
N PRO A 10 9.46 17.94 18.97
CA PRO A 10 10.58 18.32 18.13
C PRO A 10 10.14 18.66 16.69
N LEU A 11 8.84 18.64 16.38
CA LEU A 11 8.27 19.12 15.11
C LEU A 11 8.31 20.65 14.94
N THR A 12 8.75 21.39 15.97
CA THR A 12 8.73 22.87 15.96
C THR A 12 10.09 23.54 15.68
N THR A 13 11.24 22.86 15.81
CA THR A 13 12.54 23.58 15.87
C THR A 13 13.62 23.23 14.84
N HIS A 14 13.40 22.33 13.87
CA HIS A 14 14.39 22.10 12.81
C HIS A 14 13.80 22.05 11.39
N GLY A 15 14.54 22.60 10.43
CA GLY A 15 14.10 23.05 9.12
C GLY A 15 13.23 22.05 8.34
N LYS A 16 11.93 22.36 8.24
CA LYS A 16 10.99 21.61 7.42
C LYS A 16 11.40 21.69 5.95
N ILE A 17 11.27 20.58 5.22
CA ILE A 17 11.39 20.57 3.76
C ILE A 17 10.33 21.54 3.21
N GLY A 18 10.73 22.43 2.30
CA GLY A 18 9.89 23.52 1.79
C GLY A 18 8.48 23.07 1.34
N SER A 19 7.51 23.97 1.54
CA SER A 19 6.08 23.72 1.33
C SER A 19 5.66 23.72 -0.15
N GLY A 20 6.46 24.26 -1.05
CA GLY A 20 6.20 24.23 -2.49
C GLY A 20 6.27 22.82 -3.09
N VAL A 21 5.57 22.60 -4.21
CA VAL A 21 5.74 21.39 -5.01
C VAL A 21 7.07 21.51 -5.76
N SER A 22 7.96 20.57 -5.52
CA SER A 22 9.29 20.54 -6.13
C SER A 22 9.19 20.07 -7.57
N PHE A 23 9.80 20.82 -8.49
CA PHE A 23 9.87 20.48 -9.91
C PHE A 23 10.32 19.03 -10.20
N PRO A 24 11.33 18.45 -9.52
CA PRO A 24 11.70 17.05 -9.71
C PRO A 24 10.59 16.04 -9.39
N ALA A 25 9.73 16.34 -8.41
CA ALA A 25 8.62 15.46 -8.05
C ALA A 25 7.52 15.49 -9.11
N VAL A 26 7.27 16.63 -9.75
CA VAL A 26 6.32 16.75 -10.87
C VAL A 26 6.83 15.96 -12.07
N ILE A 27 8.11 16.09 -12.41
CA ILE A 27 8.72 15.31 -13.49
C ILE A 27 8.61 13.81 -13.20
N LEU A 28 8.97 13.39 -11.99
CA LEU A 28 8.87 11.99 -11.59
C LEU A 28 7.44 11.48 -11.68
N PHE A 29 6.46 12.25 -11.19
CA PHE A 29 5.03 11.92 -11.31
C PHE A 29 4.62 11.71 -12.77
N ILE A 30 4.89 12.69 -13.64
CA ILE A 30 4.53 12.63 -15.06
C ILE A 30 5.18 11.41 -15.72
N PHE A 31 6.48 11.20 -15.47
CA PHE A 31 7.22 10.07 -16.01
C PHE A 31 6.61 8.73 -15.58
N LEU A 32 6.35 8.53 -14.28
CA LEU A 32 5.77 7.29 -13.76
C LEU A 32 4.34 7.09 -14.26
N TRP A 33 3.55 8.16 -14.36
CA TRP A 33 2.17 8.05 -14.81
C TRP A 33 2.08 7.71 -16.30
N ILE A 34 2.91 8.33 -17.15
CA ILE A 34 3.06 7.94 -18.57
C ILE A 34 3.49 6.47 -18.66
N TYR A 35 4.48 6.06 -17.86
CA TYR A 35 4.90 4.66 -17.80
C TYR A 35 3.73 3.71 -17.48
N LEU A 36 2.88 4.06 -16.51
CA LEU A 36 1.70 3.28 -16.15
C LEU A 36 0.67 3.22 -17.28
N PHE A 37 0.39 4.32 -17.98
CA PHE A 37 -0.51 4.33 -19.14
C PHE A 37 0.01 3.45 -20.27
N VAL A 38 1.28 3.62 -20.65
CA VAL A 38 1.92 2.79 -21.68
C VAL A 38 1.80 1.32 -21.32
N ARG A 39 2.00 0.98 -20.04
CA ARG A 39 1.87 -0.38 -19.54
C ARG A 39 0.43 -0.88 -19.60
N ALA A 40 -0.53 -0.11 -19.10
CA ALA A 40 -1.94 -0.51 -19.09
C ALA A 40 -2.50 -0.76 -20.51
N ILE A 41 -1.91 -0.14 -21.53
CA ILE A 41 -2.24 -0.37 -22.94
C ILE A 41 -1.52 -1.61 -23.49
N LYS A 42 -0.20 -1.73 -23.25
CA LYS A 42 0.65 -2.73 -23.94
C LYS A 42 0.67 -4.10 -23.29
N VAL A 43 0.39 -4.20 -21.99
CA VAL A 43 0.46 -5.47 -21.26
C VAL A 43 -0.82 -6.26 -21.44
N PHE A 44 -0.72 -7.52 -21.87
CA PHE A 44 -1.89 -8.39 -22.02
C PHE A 44 -2.61 -8.58 -20.66
N PRO A 45 -3.95 -8.64 -20.63
CA PRO A 45 -4.70 -8.95 -19.42
C PRO A 45 -4.27 -10.28 -18.79
N THR A 46 -4.04 -10.26 -17.48
CA THR A 46 -3.77 -11.49 -16.73
C THR A 46 -5.04 -12.32 -16.57
N HIS A 47 -4.89 -13.62 -16.32
CA HIS A 47 -6.02 -14.52 -16.04
C HIS A 47 -6.98 -13.95 -14.98
N ASP A 48 -6.43 -13.39 -13.91
CA ASP A 48 -7.21 -12.84 -12.80
C ASP A 48 -7.96 -11.55 -13.19
N GLU A 49 -7.41 -10.73 -14.10
CA GLU A 49 -8.11 -9.57 -14.67
C GLU A 49 -9.28 -10.01 -15.55
N ILE A 50 -9.07 -10.99 -16.43
CA ILE A 50 -10.11 -11.55 -17.29
C ILE A 50 -11.23 -12.16 -16.45
N THR A 51 -10.86 -12.95 -15.43
CA THR A 51 -11.82 -13.55 -14.49
C THR A 51 -12.64 -12.45 -13.80
N SER A 52 -11.98 -11.39 -13.31
CA SER A 52 -12.68 -10.29 -12.63
C SER A 52 -13.61 -9.53 -13.57
N MET A 53 -13.17 -9.32 -14.80
CA MET A 53 -13.95 -8.64 -15.83
C MET A 53 -15.26 -9.38 -16.08
N TRP A 54 -15.20 -10.67 -16.39
CA TRP A 54 -16.40 -11.44 -16.73
C TRP A 54 -17.25 -11.79 -15.52
N ALA A 55 -16.66 -12.20 -14.40
CA ALA A 55 -17.40 -12.64 -13.23
C ALA A 55 -18.07 -11.50 -12.45
N TYR A 56 -17.55 -10.27 -12.53
CA TYR A 56 -18.02 -9.16 -11.69
C TYR A 56 -18.31 -7.87 -12.46
N MET A 57 -17.43 -7.45 -13.38
CA MET A 57 -17.54 -6.12 -14.02
C MET A 57 -18.59 -6.08 -15.14
N VAL A 58 -18.60 -7.09 -16.02
CA VAL A 58 -19.56 -7.20 -17.13
C VAL A 58 -20.95 -7.49 -16.58
N VAL A 59 -21.08 -8.53 -15.75
CA VAL A 59 -22.37 -8.96 -15.15
C VAL A 59 -22.88 -7.95 -14.10
N TRP A 60 -22.02 -7.07 -13.58
CA TRP A 60 -22.36 -6.07 -12.54
C TRP A 60 -22.75 -6.66 -11.19
N MET A 61 -21.96 -7.61 -10.73
CA MET A 61 -22.12 -8.23 -9.41
C MET A 61 -20.88 -7.96 -8.54
N PRO A 62 -20.56 -6.69 -8.23
CA PRO A 62 -19.32 -6.34 -7.56
C PRO A 62 -19.36 -6.51 -6.04
N LEU A 63 -20.54 -6.66 -5.42
CA LEU A 63 -20.67 -6.71 -3.97
C LEU A 63 -20.49 -8.14 -3.41
N PRO A 64 -20.21 -8.29 -2.10
CA PRO A 64 -20.19 -9.58 -1.44
C PRO A 64 -21.41 -10.44 -1.77
N TYR A 65 -21.20 -11.74 -1.99
CA TYR A 65 -22.24 -12.76 -2.23
C TYR A 65 -23.05 -12.62 -3.53
N GLN A 66 -22.78 -11.64 -4.40
CA GLN A 66 -23.54 -11.46 -5.64
C GLN A 66 -22.99 -12.28 -6.82
N GLY A 67 -21.67 -12.28 -7.00
CA GLY A 67 -21.00 -12.94 -8.14
C GLY A 67 -20.34 -14.27 -7.75
N TYR A 68 -19.40 -14.73 -8.59
CA TYR A 68 -18.55 -15.87 -8.28
C TYR A 68 -17.83 -15.70 -6.93
N ILE A 69 -17.97 -16.67 -6.02
CA ILE A 69 -17.40 -16.56 -4.68
C ILE A 69 -15.92 -16.89 -4.76
N ASP A 70 -15.08 -15.85 -4.72
CA ASP A 70 -13.63 -16.00 -4.79
C ASP A 70 -12.88 -14.83 -4.13
N ALA A 71 -11.68 -15.09 -3.62
CA ALA A 71 -10.79 -14.07 -3.07
C ALA A 71 -10.26 -13.10 -4.14
N ASN A 72 -10.39 -13.46 -5.42
CA ASN A 72 -10.06 -12.58 -6.54
C ASN A 72 -11.05 -11.41 -6.72
N ASN A 73 -12.25 -11.47 -6.12
CA ASN A 73 -13.19 -10.35 -6.20
C ASN A 73 -12.73 -9.18 -5.31
N HIS A 74 -12.16 -8.17 -5.95
CA HIS A 74 -11.82 -6.90 -5.33
C HIS A 74 -13.00 -5.93 -5.51
N PHE A 75 -13.91 -5.87 -4.54
CA PHE A 75 -15.23 -5.21 -4.69
C PHE A 75 -15.18 -3.80 -5.29
N LEU A 76 -14.31 -2.92 -4.77
CA LEU A 76 -14.19 -1.55 -5.28
C LEU A 76 -13.66 -1.52 -6.72
N ASN A 77 -12.70 -2.40 -7.03
CA ASN A 77 -12.15 -2.52 -8.38
C ASN A 77 -13.19 -3.07 -9.36
N SER A 78 -13.96 -4.09 -8.96
CA SER A 78 -15.07 -4.66 -9.75
C SER A 78 -16.16 -3.63 -10.01
N LEU A 79 -16.53 -2.85 -8.98
CA LEU A 79 -17.50 -1.77 -9.09
C LEU A 79 -17.01 -0.67 -10.03
N LEU A 80 -15.81 -0.12 -9.81
CA LEU A 80 -15.32 0.97 -10.67
C LEU A 80 -15.02 0.48 -12.10
N GLY A 81 -14.49 -0.73 -12.25
CA GLY A 81 -14.19 -1.33 -13.55
C GLY A 81 -15.45 -1.50 -14.39
N GLY A 82 -16.51 -2.10 -13.84
CA GLY A 82 -17.77 -2.22 -14.57
C GLY A 82 -18.48 -0.87 -14.77
N PHE A 83 -18.26 0.13 -13.90
CA PHE A 83 -18.76 1.49 -14.14
C PHE A 83 -18.12 2.06 -15.41
N PHE A 84 -16.80 1.93 -15.56
CA PHE A 84 -16.08 2.39 -16.74
C PHE A 84 -16.45 1.62 -18.01
N LEU A 85 -16.65 0.30 -17.93
CA LEU A 85 -17.16 -0.50 -19.06
C LEU A 85 -18.45 0.09 -19.63
N ARG A 86 -19.38 0.48 -18.74
CA ARG A 86 -20.67 1.09 -19.10
C ARG A 86 -20.52 2.52 -19.57
N LEU A 87 -19.68 3.31 -18.89
CA LEU A 87 -19.45 4.71 -19.26
C LEU A 87 -18.87 4.84 -20.68
N PHE A 88 -17.91 3.99 -21.02
CA PHE A 88 -17.21 4.04 -22.30
C PHE A 88 -17.77 3.07 -23.36
N HIS A 89 -18.74 2.22 -23.00
CA HIS A 89 -19.29 1.18 -23.89
C HIS A 89 -18.20 0.36 -24.59
N SER A 90 -17.15 0.00 -23.85
CA SER A 90 -15.98 -0.67 -24.40
C SER A 90 -15.41 -1.67 -23.40
N ASP A 91 -15.09 -2.86 -23.88
CA ASP A 91 -14.46 -3.97 -23.17
C ASP A 91 -12.93 -3.96 -23.28
N ALA A 92 -12.35 -2.87 -23.81
CA ALA A 92 -10.92 -2.75 -23.98
C ALA A 92 -10.18 -2.86 -22.63
N PRO A 93 -9.02 -3.56 -22.57
CA PRO A 93 -8.25 -3.73 -21.34
C PRO A 93 -7.94 -2.43 -20.58
N LEU A 94 -7.73 -1.34 -21.31
CA LEU A 94 -7.47 -0.03 -20.71
C LEU A 94 -8.65 0.44 -19.83
N VAL A 95 -9.89 0.19 -20.26
CA VAL A 95 -11.12 0.69 -19.62
C VAL A 95 -11.27 0.09 -18.22
N ILE A 96 -11.10 -1.22 -18.09
CA ILE A 96 -11.16 -1.91 -16.79
C ILE A 96 -9.97 -1.57 -15.88
N ARG A 97 -8.87 -1.04 -16.43
CA ARG A 97 -7.67 -0.61 -15.70
C ARG A 97 -7.72 0.85 -15.24
N LEU A 98 -8.61 1.67 -15.80
CA LEU A 98 -8.76 3.09 -15.45
C LEU A 98 -8.92 3.35 -13.95
N PRO A 99 -9.68 2.57 -13.16
CA PRO A 99 -9.79 2.78 -11.71
C PRO A 99 -8.42 2.86 -11.02
N ASN A 100 -7.52 1.93 -11.33
CA ASN A 100 -6.19 1.89 -10.75
C ASN A 100 -5.29 3.00 -11.30
N LEU A 101 -5.34 3.27 -12.61
CA LEU A 101 -4.56 4.35 -13.22
C LEU A 101 -4.89 5.72 -12.62
N LEU A 102 -6.17 5.98 -12.35
CA LEU A 102 -6.66 7.21 -11.74
C LEU A 102 -6.41 7.27 -10.23
N ALA A 103 -6.13 6.14 -9.58
CA ALA A 103 -5.73 6.08 -8.18
C ALA A 103 -4.24 6.44 -7.96
N PHE A 104 -3.40 6.32 -9.00
CA PHE A 104 -1.97 6.63 -8.88
C PHE A 104 -1.66 8.07 -8.46
N PRO A 105 -2.32 9.12 -9.00
CA PRO A 105 -2.15 10.49 -8.50
C PRO A 105 -2.43 10.62 -7.00
N LEU A 106 -3.49 9.99 -6.51
CA LEU A 106 -3.82 9.99 -5.08
C LEU A 106 -2.67 9.37 -4.27
N PHE A 107 -2.18 8.21 -4.69
CA PHE A 107 -1.03 7.55 -4.06
C PHE A 107 0.23 8.44 -4.04
N PHE A 108 0.66 8.91 -5.21
CA PHE A 108 1.91 9.65 -5.37
C PHE A 108 1.88 10.97 -4.58
N TRP A 109 0.80 11.74 -4.68
CA TRP A 109 0.70 13.02 -3.99
C TRP A 109 0.50 12.88 -2.48
N SER A 110 -0.08 11.77 -2.02
CA SER A 110 -0.10 11.43 -0.59
C SER A 110 1.31 11.20 -0.06
N LEU A 111 2.11 10.38 -0.75
CA LEU A 111 3.52 10.18 -0.40
C LEU A 111 4.30 11.49 -0.43
N TYR A 112 4.16 12.26 -1.50
CA TYR A 112 4.87 13.53 -1.64
C TYR A 112 4.50 14.54 -0.56
N SER A 113 3.24 14.55 -0.14
CA SER A 113 2.74 15.42 0.93
C SER A 113 3.26 15.02 2.31
N MET A 114 3.72 13.77 2.49
CA MET A 114 4.35 13.33 3.73
C MET A 114 5.73 13.96 3.98
N ARG A 115 6.35 14.64 3.00
CA ARG A 115 7.67 15.31 3.16
C ARG A 115 7.76 16.24 4.36
N LYS A 116 6.64 16.86 4.76
CA LYS A 116 6.57 17.79 5.89
C LYS A 116 6.73 17.11 7.26
N PHE A 117 6.66 15.78 7.30
CA PHE A 117 6.89 14.98 8.50
C PHE A 117 8.33 14.47 8.60
N PHE A 118 9.17 14.77 7.61
CA PHE A 118 10.59 14.39 7.58
C PHE A 118 11.48 15.58 7.91
N HIS A 119 12.54 15.33 8.67
CA HIS A 119 13.59 16.32 8.96
C HIS A 119 14.61 16.41 7.82
N HIS A 120 14.83 15.31 7.11
CA HIS A 120 15.87 15.23 6.09
C HIS A 120 15.32 14.87 4.71
N ARG A 121 15.80 15.58 3.69
CA ARG A 121 15.39 15.32 2.29
C ARG A 121 15.79 13.90 1.84
N ALA A 122 16.97 13.44 2.24
CA ALA A 122 17.48 12.12 1.85
C ALA A 122 16.56 10.98 2.29
N THR A 123 16.10 11.01 3.54
CA THR A 123 15.22 10.01 4.15
C THR A 123 13.81 10.11 3.60
N PHE A 124 13.32 11.31 3.28
CA PHE A 124 12.09 11.47 2.52
C PHE A 124 12.19 10.82 1.12
N TYR A 125 13.31 10.99 0.40
CA TYR A 125 13.48 10.36 -0.90
C TYR A 125 13.55 8.83 -0.82
N VAL A 126 13.96 8.25 0.31
CA VAL A 126 13.80 6.81 0.54
C VAL A 126 12.34 6.40 0.47
N LEU A 127 11.44 7.14 1.11
CA LEU A 127 9.99 6.88 1.04
C LEU A 127 9.49 7.04 -0.40
N LEU A 128 9.76 8.20 -1.01
CA LEU A 128 9.22 8.55 -2.31
C LEU A 128 9.72 7.62 -3.43
N VAL A 129 11.01 7.33 -3.47
CA VAL A 129 11.61 6.44 -4.48
C VAL A 129 11.36 4.98 -4.14
N GLY A 130 11.45 4.59 -2.86
CA GLY A 130 11.21 3.22 -2.42
C GLY A 130 9.78 2.75 -2.73
N LEU A 131 8.79 3.64 -2.66
CA LEU A 131 7.41 3.29 -2.99
C LEU A 131 6.99 3.69 -4.40
N GLY A 132 7.41 4.87 -4.88
CA GLY A 132 7.05 5.36 -6.21
C GLY A 132 7.82 4.68 -7.35
N CYS A 133 9.05 4.24 -7.09
CA CYS A 133 9.92 3.57 -8.08
C CYS A 133 10.15 2.09 -7.75
N SER A 134 9.48 1.50 -6.76
CA SER A 134 9.46 0.05 -6.64
C SER A 134 8.52 -0.49 -7.70
N VAL A 135 9.10 -1.16 -8.70
CA VAL A 135 8.35 -1.54 -9.88
C VAL A 135 7.18 -2.42 -9.52
N PHE A 136 7.34 -3.45 -8.67
CA PHE A 136 6.26 -4.41 -8.38
C PHE A 136 4.96 -3.79 -7.83
N PRO A 137 4.97 -3.00 -6.73
CA PRO A 137 3.79 -2.22 -6.33
C PRO A 137 3.30 -1.25 -7.41
N LEU A 138 4.23 -0.60 -8.12
CA LEU A 138 3.89 0.34 -9.19
C LEU A 138 3.08 -0.35 -10.31
N GLU A 139 3.44 -1.57 -10.73
CA GLU A 139 2.77 -2.27 -11.84
C GLU A 139 1.28 -2.52 -11.57
N PHE A 140 0.88 -2.65 -10.30
CA PHE A 140 -0.52 -2.86 -9.93
C PHE A 140 -1.41 -1.65 -10.21
N PHE A 141 -0.86 -0.45 -10.36
CA PHE A 141 -1.62 0.71 -10.84
C PHE A 141 -2.01 0.61 -12.32
N ALA A 142 -1.37 -0.28 -13.09
CA ALA A 142 -1.64 -0.53 -14.49
C ALA A 142 -2.40 -1.85 -14.75
N MET A 143 -2.90 -2.51 -13.70
CA MET A 143 -3.66 -3.75 -13.78
C MET A 143 -5.06 -3.56 -13.19
N ALA A 144 -6.06 -4.26 -13.72
CA ALA A 144 -7.46 -4.20 -13.25
C ALA A 144 -7.66 -5.07 -12.00
N ARG A 145 -6.88 -4.81 -10.95
CA ARG A 145 -6.90 -5.53 -9.67
C ARG A 145 -6.97 -4.56 -8.51
N GLY A 146 -7.42 -5.03 -7.35
CA GLY A 146 -7.63 -4.16 -6.19
C GLY A 146 -6.37 -3.58 -5.55
N TYR A 147 -5.18 -4.11 -5.85
CA TYR A 147 -3.93 -3.75 -5.17
C TYR A 147 -3.48 -2.30 -5.38
N GLY A 148 -3.68 -1.71 -6.56
CA GLY A 148 -3.32 -0.31 -6.84
C GLY A 148 -4.21 0.65 -6.05
N LEU A 149 -5.52 0.46 -6.17
CA LEU A 149 -6.55 1.17 -5.40
C LEU A 149 -6.34 1.04 -3.89
N SER A 150 -6.12 -0.18 -3.40
CA SER A 150 -5.94 -0.44 -1.96
C SER A 150 -4.70 0.28 -1.44
N SER A 151 -3.60 0.27 -2.21
CA SER A 151 -2.37 0.99 -1.86
C SER A 151 -2.56 2.50 -1.84
N ALA A 152 -3.26 3.07 -2.83
CA ALA A 152 -3.57 4.49 -2.88
C ALA A 152 -4.39 4.96 -1.67
N PHE A 153 -5.51 4.28 -1.41
CA PHE A 153 -6.39 4.64 -0.31
C PHE A 153 -5.75 4.37 1.05
N MET A 154 -4.96 3.31 1.22
CA MET A 154 -4.22 3.05 2.45
C MET A 154 -3.21 4.16 2.76
N VAL A 155 -2.36 4.52 1.79
CA VAL A 155 -1.36 5.59 1.99
C VAL A 155 -2.04 6.94 2.21
N PHE A 156 -3.12 7.23 1.49
CA PHE A 156 -3.91 8.44 1.72
C PHE A 156 -4.57 8.44 3.10
N ALA A 157 -5.11 7.31 3.56
CA ALA A 157 -5.69 7.18 4.89
C ALA A 157 -4.66 7.44 5.98
N ILE A 158 -3.44 6.90 5.85
CA ILE A 158 -2.33 7.15 6.77
C ILE A 158 -1.93 8.64 6.72
N TYR A 159 -1.80 9.24 5.54
CA TYR A 159 -1.49 10.67 5.42
C TYR A 159 -2.54 11.56 6.09
N GLN A 160 -3.83 11.29 5.84
CA GLN A 160 -4.94 12.05 6.43
C GLN A 160 -5.03 11.84 7.93
N SER A 161 -4.72 10.63 8.39
CA SER A 161 -4.52 10.30 9.81
C SER A 161 -3.46 11.23 10.42
N MET A 162 -2.25 11.28 9.84
CA MET A 162 -1.19 12.18 10.32
C MET A 162 -1.58 13.67 10.29
N GLN A 163 -2.38 14.08 9.29
CA GLN A 163 -2.91 15.45 9.19
C GLN A 163 -3.93 15.76 10.29
N LEU A 164 -4.80 14.81 10.63
CA LEU A 164 -5.76 14.95 11.72
C LEU A 164 -5.02 15.22 13.03
N HIS A 165 -3.97 14.47 13.32
CA HIS A 165 -3.17 14.67 14.53
C HIS A 165 -2.49 16.05 14.56
N GLN A 166 -1.95 16.55 13.43
CA GLN A 166 -1.30 17.87 13.40
C GLN A 166 -2.28 19.04 13.43
N LYS A 167 -3.38 18.96 12.67
CA LYS A 167 -4.28 20.08 12.41
C LYS A 167 -5.56 20.03 13.23
N GLN A 168 -5.85 18.89 13.86
CA GLN A 168 -7.03 18.68 14.71
C GLN A 168 -8.33 19.05 13.97
N ASN A 169 -8.35 18.79 12.65
CA ASN A 169 -9.42 19.16 11.73
C ASN A 169 -10.18 17.91 11.27
N ALA A 170 -11.42 17.84 11.73
CA ALA A 170 -12.60 17.27 11.10
C ALA A 170 -12.44 16.64 9.70
N VAL A 171 -12.19 17.45 8.68
CA VAL A 171 -12.14 17.01 7.28
C VAL A 171 -11.12 15.88 7.07
N HIS A 172 -10.00 15.93 7.79
CA HIS A 172 -8.98 14.88 7.74
C HIS A 172 -9.47 13.56 8.34
N LEU A 173 -10.33 13.59 9.36
CA LEU A 173 -10.95 12.37 9.88
C LEU A 173 -11.89 11.75 8.84
N VAL A 174 -12.74 12.53 8.20
CA VAL A 174 -13.65 12.01 7.15
C VAL A 174 -12.85 11.35 6.04
N PHE A 175 -11.84 12.04 5.51
CA PHE A 175 -11.01 11.46 4.46
C PHE A 175 -10.28 10.20 4.93
N ALA A 176 -9.74 10.18 6.15
CA ALA A 176 -9.06 9.00 6.67
C ALA A 176 -10.01 7.79 6.82
N VAL A 177 -11.20 8.00 7.40
CA VAL A 177 -12.20 6.94 7.61
C VAL A 177 -12.69 6.38 6.28
N VAL A 178 -13.14 7.25 5.37
CA VAL A 178 -13.62 6.84 4.04
C VAL A 178 -12.52 6.09 3.29
N SER A 179 -11.29 6.57 3.36
CA SER A 179 -10.16 5.93 2.66
C SER A 179 -9.83 4.56 3.23
N TRP A 180 -9.91 4.35 4.56
CA TRP A 180 -9.73 3.01 5.13
C TRP A 180 -10.82 2.04 4.65
N VAL A 181 -12.08 2.47 4.61
CA VAL A 181 -13.18 1.64 4.07
C VAL A 181 -12.93 1.30 2.60
N LEU A 182 -12.60 2.30 1.77
CA LEU A 182 -12.30 2.08 0.36
C LEU A 182 -11.07 1.19 0.15
N ALA A 183 -10.05 1.31 1.00
CA ALA A 183 -8.86 0.45 0.96
C ALA A 183 -9.22 -1.02 1.23
N VAL A 184 -10.08 -1.30 2.21
CA VAL A 184 -10.57 -2.65 2.53
C VAL A 184 -11.41 -3.23 1.40
N TYR A 185 -12.32 -2.43 0.82
CA TYR A 185 -13.13 -2.89 -0.31
C TYR A 185 -12.32 -3.04 -1.60
N ALA A 186 -11.17 -2.38 -1.71
CA ALA A 186 -10.20 -2.66 -2.77
C ALA A 186 -9.40 -3.94 -2.47
N SER A 187 -9.03 -4.22 -1.23
CA SER A 187 -8.35 -5.47 -0.86
C SER A 187 -8.66 -5.88 0.59
N LEU A 188 -9.29 -7.06 0.74
CA LEU A 188 -9.64 -7.62 2.05
C LEU A 188 -8.41 -7.92 2.91
N THR A 189 -7.22 -8.06 2.31
CA THR A 189 -5.96 -8.19 3.05
C THR A 189 -5.69 -7.00 3.99
N LEU A 190 -6.33 -5.85 3.76
CA LEU A 190 -6.16 -4.64 4.57
C LEU A 190 -7.09 -4.56 5.79
N ILE A 191 -7.98 -5.52 6.01
CA ILE A 191 -8.89 -5.55 7.18
C ILE A 191 -8.16 -5.32 8.51
N PRO A 192 -7.06 -6.02 8.84
CA PRO A 192 -6.37 -5.86 10.12
C PRO A 192 -5.77 -4.45 10.30
N PHE A 193 -5.27 -3.86 9.21
CA PHE A 193 -4.66 -2.54 9.22
C PHE A 193 -5.70 -1.43 9.32
N ALA A 194 -6.85 -1.59 8.66
CA ALA A 194 -7.97 -0.66 8.81
C ALA A 194 -8.51 -0.67 10.24
N ALA A 195 -8.58 -1.82 10.92
CA ALA A 195 -8.92 -1.87 12.35
C ALA A 195 -7.98 -1.02 13.20
N ALA A 196 -6.66 -1.20 13.05
CA ALA A 196 -5.68 -0.39 13.76
C ALA A 196 -5.81 1.10 13.42
N GLY A 197 -6.07 1.43 12.15
CA GLY A 197 -6.39 2.78 11.69
C GLY A 197 -7.62 3.37 12.38
N PHE A 198 -8.73 2.64 12.45
CA PHE A 198 -9.95 3.09 13.12
C PHE A 198 -9.78 3.27 14.62
N VAL A 199 -9.04 2.38 15.29
CA VAL A 199 -8.71 2.54 16.72
C VAL A 199 -7.93 3.83 16.93
N TRP A 200 -6.89 4.07 16.12
CA TRP A 200 -6.09 5.29 16.20
C TRP A 200 -6.92 6.56 15.95
N LEU A 201 -7.76 6.55 14.91
CA LEU A 201 -8.66 7.64 14.58
C LEU A 201 -9.72 7.88 15.66
N GLY A 202 -10.24 6.82 16.29
CA GLY A 202 -11.18 6.92 17.41
C GLY A 202 -10.55 7.56 18.63
N ILE A 203 -9.28 7.26 18.92
CA ILE A 203 -8.53 7.88 20.02
C ILE A 203 -8.27 9.37 19.74
N GLU A 204 -7.88 9.74 18.52
CA GLU A 204 -7.73 11.15 18.12
C GLU A 204 -9.07 11.90 18.16
N ALA A 205 -10.16 11.29 17.69
CA ALA A 205 -11.51 11.85 17.77
C ALA A 205 -11.98 12.05 19.22
N TRP A 206 -11.64 11.13 20.11
CA TRP A 206 -11.90 11.25 21.54
C TRP A 206 -11.12 12.42 22.16
N ARG A 207 -9.83 12.56 21.83
CA ARG A 207 -8.98 13.68 22.27
C ARG A 207 -9.53 15.03 21.83
N LEU A 208 -10.13 15.09 20.63
CA LEU A 208 -10.83 16.26 20.10
C LEU A 208 -12.11 16.62 20.87
N ARG A 209 -12.65 15.74 21.73
CA ARG A 209 -13.90 15.91 22.49
C ARG A 209 -15.14 16.21 21.65
N ARG A 210 -15.14 15.84 20.36
CA ARG A 210 -16.26 16.11 19.46
C ARG A 210 -17.06 14.84 19.21
N LYS A 211 -18.22 14.68 19.85
CA LYS A 211 -19.05 13.46 19.81
C LYS A 211 -19.49 13.04 18.40
N ALA A 212 -19.72 14.00 17.49
CA ALA A 212 -20.08 13.69 16.09
C ALA A 212 -19.00 12.89 15.33
N TRP A 213 -17.74 13.01 15.75
CA TRP A 213 -16.61 12.34 15.10
C TRP A 213 -16.54 10.86 15.48
N ILE A 214 -16.92 10.57 16.71
CA ILE A 214 -17.10 9.21 17.21
C ILE A 214 -18.20 8.52 16.39
N LEU A 215 -19.34 9.18 16.16
CA LEU A 215 -20.43 8.62 15.36
C LEU A 215 -20.03 8.28 13.92
N MET A 216 -19.15 9.06 13.28
CA MET A 216 -18.65 8.72 11.94
C MET A 216 -17.70 7.52 11.94
N VAL A 217 -16.88 7.35 12.98
CA VAL A 217 -16.08 6.13 13.13
C VAL A 217 -17.00 4.93 13.34
N PHE A 218 -18.07 5.09 14.13
CA PHE A 218 -19.11 4.05 14.27
C PHE A 218 -19.84 3.75 12.95
N ALA A 219 -20.12 4.75 12.13
CA ALA A 219 -20.73 4.54 10.82
C ALA A 219 -19.84 3.69 9.88
N ALA A 220 -18.52 3.76 10.05
CA ALA A 220 -17.58 2.90 9.31
C ALA A 220 -17.55 1.45 9.79
N ILE A 221 -18.07 1.15 11.00
CA ILE A 221 -18.10 -0.20 11.55
C ILE A 221 -19.00 -1.11 10.72
N TYR A 222 -20.14 -0.62 10.21
CA TYR A 222 -21.05 -1.45 9.42
C TYR A 222 -20.41 -2.00 8.13
N PRO A 223 -19.89 -1.17 7.20
CA PRO A 223 -19.23 -1.70 6.00
C PRO A 223 -17.97 -2.51 6.34
N TYR A 224 -17.27 -2.16 7.41
CA TYR A 224 -16.11 -2.93 7.87
C TYR A 224 -16.49 -4.33 8.39
N TYR A 225 -17.59 -4.43 9.14
CA TYR A 225 -18.14 -5.67 9.65
C TYR A 225 -18.55 -6.61 8.51
N GLU A 226 -19.20 -6.09 7.46
CA GLU A 226 -19.55 -6.89 6.29
C GLU A 226 -18.30 -7.44 5.56
N ALA A 227 -17.23 -6.65 5.46
CA ALA A 227 -15.96 -7.14 4.93
C ALA A 227 -15.36 -8.27 5.78
N ILE A 228 -15.40 -8.16 7.11
CA ILE A 228 -14.96 -9.22 8.03
C ILE A 228 -15.78 -10.50 7.82
N ARG A 229 -17.11 -10.38 7.83
CA ARG A 229 -18.00 -11.54 7.64
C ARG A 229 -17.68 -12.27 6.34
N TYR A 230 -17.54 -11.53 5.25
CA TYR A 230 -17.20 -12.12 3.96
C TYR A 230 -15.81 -12.78 3.96
N SER A 231 -14.81 -12.18 4.61
CA SER A 231 -13.49 -12.81 4.74
C SER A 231 -13.52 -14.12 5.52
N PHE A 232 -14.31 -14.22 6.59
CA PHE A 232 -14.51 -15.49 7.30
C PHE A 232 -15.28 -16.51 6.46
N PHE A 233 -16.29 -16.08 5.71
CA PHE A 233 -16.98 -16.95 4.76
C PHE A 233 -16.03 -17.50 3.68
N LEU A 234 -15.12 -16.68 3.15
CA LEU A 234 -14.08 -17.16 2.23
C LEU A 234 -13.14 -18.17 2.90
N LYS A 235 -12.82 -17.99 4.18
CA LYS A 235 -12.01 -18.95 4.93
C LYS A 235 -12.72 -20.29 5.05
N GLU A 236 -13.97 -20.29 5.50
CA GLU A 236 -14.80 -21.49 5.72
C GLU A 236 -15.04 -22.28 4.44
N THR A 237 -15.15 -21.58 3.30
CA THR A 237 -15.32 -22.18 1.97
C THR A 237 -14.01 -22.55 1.28
N GLY A 238 -12.86 -22.44 1.96
CA GLY A 238 -11.55 -22.79 1.40
C GLY A 238 -11.06 -21.85 0.30
N ARG A 239 -11.65 -20.66 0.16
CA ARG A 239 -11.32 -19.66 -0.87
C ARG A 239 -10.15 -18.75 -0.50
N LEU A 240 -9.65 -18.81 0.73
CA LEU A 240 -8.39 -18.19 1.15
C LEU A 240 -7.18 -19.12 0.90
N TYR A 241 -7.08 -19.68 -0.30
CA TYR A 241 -6.08 -20.68 -0.65
C TYR A 241 -4.72 -20.10 -1.05
N TYR A 242 -4.65 -18.81 -1.38
CA TYR A 242 -3.44 -18.19 -1.94
C TYR A 242 -2.36 -17.97 -0.87
N GLY A 243 -1.25 -18.69 -0.97
CA GLY A 243 -0.14 -18.65 -0.03
C GLY A 243 0.48 -20.03 0.19
N GLY A 244 1.47 -20.12 1.08
CA GLY A 244 2.13 -21.36 1.46
C GLY A 244 1.99 -21.71 2.96
N LYS A 245 2.52 -22.87 3.35
CA LYS A 245 2.45 -23.41 4.72
C LYS A 245 3.82 -23.71 5.33
N GLU A 246 4.90 -23.53 4.59
CA GLU A 246 6.25 -23.84 5.02
C GLU A 246 6.79 -22.81 6.01
N GLY A 247 6.57 -21.51 5.75
CA GLY A 247 7.04 -20.46 6.65
C GLY A 247 7.11 -19.07 6.04
N PHE A 248 7.28 -18.07 6.91
CA PHE A 248 7.38 -16.67 6.50
C PHE A 248 8.51 -16.39 5.51
N ILE A 249 9.69 -16.99 5.72
CA ILE A 249 10.85 -16.73 4.85
C ILE A 249 10.60 -17.33 3.47
N THR A 250 10.22 -18.60 3.38
CA THR A 250 10.04 -19.33 2.12
C THR A 250 8.81 -18.84 1.36
N ASP A 251 7.66 -18.73 2.03
CA ASP A 251 6.39 -18.47 1.37
C ASP A 251 6.09 -16.98 1.18
N THR A 252 6.60 -16.10 2.05
CA THR A 252 6.32 -14.65 1.99
C THR A 252 7.52 -13.86 1.47
N LEU A 253 8.68 -13.96 2.14
CA LEU A 253 9.81 -13.11 1.80
C LEU A 253 10.48 -13.52 0.48
N HIS A 254 10.80 -14.79 0.34
CA HIS A 254 11.48 -15.33 -0.84
C HIS A 254 10.62 -15.30 -2.10
N THR A 255 9.28 -15.35 -1.96
CA THR A 255 8.38 -15.16 -3.11
C THR A 255 8.33 -13.69 -3.56
N LEU A 256 8.51 -12.73 -2.65
CA LEU A 256 8.55 -11.30 -2.97
C LEU A 256 9.85 -10.85 -3.65
N THR A 257 11.00 -11.45 -3.32
CA THR A 257 12.31 -10.95 -3.79
C THR A 257 12.52 -11.04 -5.31
N PRO A 258 12.11 -12.11 -6.02
CA PRO A 258 12.15 -12.15 -7.48
C PRO A 258 11.26 -11.07 -8.09
N HIS A 259 10.08 -10.85 -7.48
CA HIS A 259 9.13 -9.86 -7.96
C HIS A 259 9.60 -8.44 -7.72
N LEU A 260 10.43 -8.14 -6.73
CA LEU A 260 10.92 -6.79 -6.46
C LEU A 260 12.28 -6.52 -7.15
N TRP A 261 13.23 -7.44 -7.02
CA TRP A 261 14.63 -7.25 -7.43
C TRP A 261 15.12 -8.16 -8.55
N GLN A 262 14.28 -9.04 -9.12
CA GLN A 262 14.64 -9.99 -10.19
C GLN A 262 15.80 -10.91 -9.81
N THR A 263 15.84 -11.33 -8.55
CA THR A 263 16.85 -12.24 -8.01
C THR A 263 16.20 -13.24 -7.07
N THR A 264 16.70 -14.47 -7.08
CA THR A 264 16.34 -15.56 -6.16
C THR A 264 17.46 -15.82 -5.15
N GLN A 265 18.45 -14.93 -5.08
CA GLN A 265 19.63 -15.13 -4.23
C GLN A 265 19.27 -14.96 -2.74
N PRO A 266 19.54 -15.96 -1.87
CA PRO A 266 19.18 -15.90 -0.45
C PRO A 266 19.83 -14.75 0.31
N VAL A 267 20.96 -14.24 -0.18
CA VAL A 267 21.66 -13.07 0.41
C VAL A 267 20.74 -11.85 0.51
N LEU A 268 19.85 -11.66 -0.46
CA LEU A 268 18.89 -10.56 -0.43
C LEU A 268 17.86 -10.75 0.68
N ASP A 269 17.36 -11.98 0.87
CA ASP A 269 16.40 -12.28 1.94
C ASP A 269 17.04 -11.99 3.31
N THR A 270 18.29 -12.40 3.52
CA THR A 270 19.06 -12.07 4.74
C THR A 270 19.20 -10.57 4.94
N LEU A 271 19.52 -9.80 3.89
CA LEU A 271 19.61 -8.34 3.98
C LEU A 271 18.26 -7.71 4.37
N LEU A 272 17.15 -8.17 3.78
CA LEU A 272 15.82 -7.68 4.09
C LEU A 272 15.40 -8.03 5.52
N ILE A 273 15.77 -9.21 6.02
CA ILE A 273 15.58 -9.59 7.43
C ILE A 273 16.36 -8.64 8.35
N ILE A 274 17.64 -8.37 8.05
CA ILE A 274 18.45 -7.44 8.85
C ILE A 274 17.83 -6.04 8.87
N LEU A 275 17.38 -5.53 7.72
CA LEU A 275 16.70 -4.24 7.64
C LEU A 275 15.34 -4.25 8.38
N GLY A 276 14.60 -5.36 8.32
CA GLY A 276 13.36 -5.54 9.07
C GLY A 276 13.61 -5.51 10.58
N LEU A 277 14.62 -6.23 11.07
CA LEU A 277 15.04 -6.22 12.47
C LEU A 277 15.51 -4.83 12.90
N PHE A 278 16.19 -4.09 12.01
CA PHE A 278 16.57 -2.70 12.26
C PHE A 278 15.34 -1.79 12.47
N ILE A 279 14.27 -1.97 11.67
CA ILE A 279 13.01 -1.24 11.87
C ILE A 279 12.39 -1.59 13.23
N ILE A 280 12.32 -2.88 13.58
CA ILE A 280 11.74 -3.36 14.85
C ILE A 280 12.52 -2.83 16.05
N ALA A 281 13.85 -2.95 16.03
CA ALA A 281 14.73 -2.46 17.09
C ALA A 281 14.64 -0.92 17.21
N GLY A 282 14.62 -0.22 16.07
CA GLY A 282 14.43 1.22 16.02
C GLY A 282 13.11 1.67 16.62
N TYR A 283 12.02 0.96 16.30
CA TYR A 283 10.68 1.17 16.87
C TYR A 283 10.64 0.94 18.38
N GLY A 284 11.16 -0.20 18.85
CA GLY A 284 11.19 -0.54 20.27
C GLY A 284 12.02 0.45 21.10
N LYS A 285 13.20 0.84 20.61
CA LYS A 285 14.04 1.86 21.26
C LYS A 285 13.34 3.22 21.34
N PHE A 286 12.68 3.66 20.26
CA PHE A 286 11.92 4.91 20.28
C PHE A 286 10.80 4.86 21.32
N LEU A 287 10.03 3.77 21.36
CA LEU A 287 8.94 3.60 22.32
C LEU A 287 9.45 3.61 23.76
N TRP A 288 10.57 2.96 24.03
CA TRP A 288 11.19 2.99 25.35
C TRP A 288 11.58 4.42 25.75
N GLN A 289 12.21 5.16 24.85
CA GLN A 289 12.70 6.52 25.13
C GLN A 289 11.57 7.53 25.31
N THR A 290 10.54 7.48 24.47
CA THR A 290 9.48 8.51 24.43
C THR A 290 8.23 8.13 25.20
N LYS A 291 7.97 6.83 25.36
CA LYS A 291 6.70 6.28 25.87
C LYS A 291 5.46 6.79 25.12
N ASP A 292 5.62 7.27 23.89
CA ASP A 292 4.55 7.84 23.07
C ASP A 292 4.22 6.90 21.89
N LEU A 293 3.19 6.08 22.09
CA LEU A 293 2.67 5.17 21.08
C LEU A 293 1.99 5.88 19.90
N PHE A 294 1.60 7.15 20.06
CA PHE A 294 0.82 7.90 19.08
C PHE A 294 1.68 8.87 18.26
N ASN A 295 3.01 8.80 18.43
CA ASN A 295 3.92 9.67 17.71
C ASN A 295 3.82 9.45 16.20
N LEU A 296 3.70 10.53 15.43
CA LEU A 296 3.59 10.47 13.97
C LEU A 296 4.78 9.79 13.29
N ARG A 297 5.97 9.83 13.90
CA ARG A 297 7.15 9.17 13.35
C ARG A 297 7.07 7.64 13.42
N LEU A 298 6.21 7.13 14.29
CA LEU A 298 6.06 5.70 14.53
C LEU A 298 4.95 5.05 13.72
N ILE A 299 4.16 5.82 12.96
CA ILE A 299 2.97 5.26 12.28
C ILE A 299 3.35 4.13 11.32
N PHE A 300 4.31 4.35 10.41
CA PHE A 300 4.74 3.31 9.46
C PHE A 300 5.50 2.16 10.13
N PRO A 301 6.47 2.40 11.04
CA PRO A 301 7.09 1.32 11.80
C PRO A 301 6.08 0.47 12.59
N ALA A 302 5.06 1.09 13.18
CA ALA A 302 3.99 0.38 13.89
C ALA A 302 3.17 -0.49 12.92
N PHE A 303 2.78 0.04 11.76
CA PHE A 303 2.10 -0.76 10.73
C PHE A 303 2.99 -1.91 10.20
N PHE A 304 4.31 -1.73 10.11
CA PHE A 304 5.23 -2.79 9.74
C PHE A 304 5.27 -3.90 10.80
N VAL A 305 5.44 -3.56 12.08
CA VAL A 305 5.39 -4.54 13.18
C VAL A 305 4.04 -5.25 13.23
N LEU A 306 2.94 -4.50 13.11
CA LEU A 306 1.60 -5.03 13.02
C LEU A 306 1.42 -5.98 11.83
N SER A 307 2.06 -5.71 10.69
CA SER A 307 1.98 -6.58 9.52
C SER A 307 2.63 -7.94 9.75
N LEU A 308 3.77 -7.98 10.43
CA LEU A 308 4.41 -9.23 10.83
C LEU A 308 3.55 -9.98 11.86
N ALA A 309 3.09 -9.28 12.89
CA ALA A 309 2.21 -9.85 13.91
C ALA A 309 0.91 -10.41 13.29
N ASN A 310 0.34 -9.70 12.30
CA ASN A 310 -0.83 -10.14 11.57
C ASN A 310 -0.56 -11.40 10.74
N ILE A 311 0.56 -11.48 10.01
CA ILE A 311 0.89 -12.67 9.22
C ILE A 311 0.99 -13.90 10.13
N PHE A 312 1.75 -13.81 11.22
CA PHE A 312 1.88 -14.92 12.17
C PHE A 312 0.56 -15.21 12.90
N GLY A 313 -0.19 -14.19 13.30
CA GLY A 313 -1.50 -14.35 13.95
C GLY A 313 -2.52 -15.04 13.05
N GLN A 314 -2.63 -14.64 11.78
CA GLN A 314 -3.52 -15.29 10.81
C GLN A 314 -3.13 -16.75 10.58
N HIS A 315 -1.83 -17.04 10.52
CA HIS A 315 -1.37 -18.42 10.35
C HIS A 315 -1.64 -19.29 11.58
N PHE A 316 -1.14 -18.89 12.75
CA PHE A 316 -1.20 -19.73 13.95
C PHE A 316 -2.57 -19.74 14.63
N ILE A 317 -3.33 -18.64 14.57
CA ILE A 317 -4.64 -18.54 15.24
C ILE A 317 -5.76 -18.93 14.28
N LEU A 318 -5.69 -18.49 13.02
CA LEU A 318 -6.76 -18.70 12.05
C LEU A 318 -6.48 -19.83 11.06
N GLY A 319 -5.29 -20.44 11.06
CA GLY A 319 -4.95 -21.52 10.12
C GLY A 319 -4.89 -21.06 8.66
N ILE A 320 -4.66 -19.77 8.42
CA ILE A 320 -4.54 -19.19 7.07
C ILE A 320 -3.11 -19.38 6.56
N ASN A 321 -2.94 -19.58 5.25
CA ASN A 321 -1.61 -19.70 4.65
C ASN A 321 -0.77 -18.42 4.81
N PHE A 322 0.55 -18.55 4.84
CA PHE A 322 1.46 -17.42 4.73
C PHE A 322 1.24 -16.72 3.38
N PRO A 323 1.03 -15.40 3.34
CA PRO A 323 0.74 -14.70 2.10
C PRO A 323 1.96 -14.73 1.19
N SER A 324 1.77 -15.11 -0.07
CA SER A 324 2.82 -15.15 -1.09
C SER A 324 2.66 -14.04 -2.12
N ASP A 325 3.72 -13.70 -2.84
CA ASP A 325 3.72 -12.76 -3.96
C ASP A 325 2.90 -11.47 -3.69
N ARG A 326 1.87 -11.22 -4.51
CA ARG A 326 0.96 -10.07 -4.47
C ARG A 326 0.11 -9.98 -3.21
N ALA A 327 -0.17 -11.09 -2.53
CA ALA A 327 -0.96 -11.05 -1.30
C ALA A 327 -0.18 -10.36 -0.15
N ALA A 328 1.15 -10.36 -0.22
CA ALA A 328 2.03 -9.69 0.72
C ALA A 328 2.42 -8.26 0.30
N LEU A 329 1.76 -7.66 -0.70
CA LEU A 329 2.16 -6.34 -1.24
C LEU A 329 2.14 -5.21 -0.19
N TYR A 330 1.21 -5.26 0.77
CA TYR A 330 1.15 -4.28 1.87
C TYR A 330 2.44 -4.26 2.70
N LEU A 331 3.12 -5.41 2.83
CA LEU A 331 4.36 -5.54 3.58
C LEU A 331 5.46 -4.68 2.97
N VAL A 332 5.52 -4.60 1.62
CA VAL A 332 6.47 -3.75 0.90
C VAL A 332 6.23 -2.27 1.23
N ILE A 333 4.97 -1.86 1.30
CA ILE A 333 4.61 -0.47 1.60
C ILE A 333 5.02 -0.09 3.02
N PHE A 334 4.69 -0.95 3.99
CA PHE A 334 5.06 -0.72 5.38
C PHE A 334 6.56 -0.87 5.63
N PHE A 335 7.26 -1.74 4.90
CA PHE A 335 8.71 -1.89 4.99
C PHE A 335 9.45 -0.62 4.57
N PHE A 336 9.20 -0.11 3.35
CA PHE A 336 9.87 1.11 2.89
C PHE A 336 9.44 2.34 3.68
N GLY A 337 8.16 2.42 4.06
CA GLY A 337 7.66 3.46 4.95
C GLY A 337 8.36 3.42 6.31
N GLY A 338 8.38 2.26 6.96
CA GLY A 338 9.01 2.06 8.27
C GLY A 338 10.50 2.39 8.24
N LEU A 339 11.20 1.91 7.21
CA LEU A 339 12.62 2.19 6.99
C LEU A 339 12.88 3.69 6.84
N ALA A 340 12.11 4.38 5.99
CA ALA A 340 12.28 5.82 5.77
C ALA A 340 12.13 6.64 7.06
N PHE A 341 11.09 6.35 7.86
CA PHE A 341 10.83 7.06 9.11
C PHE A 341 11.86 6.75 10.20
N ILE A 342 12.33 5.51 10.30
CA ILE A 342 13.41 5.14 11.24
C ILE A 342 14.73 5.80 10.86
N LEU A 343 15.10 5.80 9.57
CA LEU A 343 16.29 6.48 9.08
C LEU A 343 16.24 7.99 9.34
N ASP A 344 15.06 8.61 9.20
CA ASP A 344 14.85 10.03 9.52
C ASP A 344 15.01 10.31 11.01
N HIS A 345 14.43 9.47 11.87
CA HIS A 345 14.52 9.61 13.31
C HIS A 345 15.97 9.58 13.81
N TYR A 346 16.78 8.64 13.30
CA TYR A 346 18.20 8.52 13.66
C TYR A 346 19.14 9.39 12.80
N ALA A 347 18.59 10.29 11.98
CA ALA A 347 19.34 11.19 11.11
C ALA A 347 20.37 10.50 10.18
N LEU A 348 20.07 9.29 9.69
CA LEU A 348 20.97 8.47 8.88
C LEU A 348 20.97 8.89 7.40
N ARG A 349 21.48 10.10 7.12
CA ARG A 349 21.42 10.74 5.79
C ARG A 349 22.30 10.07 4.74
N ARG A 350 23.55 9.73 5.09
CA ARG A 350 24.52 9.11 4.16
C ARG A 350 24.03 7.77 3.57
N PRO A 351 23.60 6.78 4.37
CA PRO A 351 23.08 5.52 3.82
C PRO A 351 21.78 5.73 3.03
N SER A 352 20.98 6.74 3.38
CA SER A 352 19.75 7.07 2.64
C SER A 352 20.04 7.46 1.19
N TYR A 353 21.08 8.26 0.92
CA TYR A 353 21.46 8.60 -0.47
C TYR A 353 21.90 7.38 -1.28
N ILE A 354 22.71 6.49 -0.66
CA ILE A 354 23.15 5.25 -1.30
C ILE A 354 21.94 4.39 -1.66
N MET A 355 21.01 4.22 -0.73
CA MET A 355 19.81 3.42 -0.94
C MET A 355 18.91 4.00 -2.04
N VAL A 356 18.71 5.32 -2.07
CA VAL A 356 17.97 5.98 -3.17
C VAL A 356 18.65 5.71 -4.52
N GLY A 357 19.98 5.81 -4.59
CA GLY A 357 20.74 5.48 -5.80
C GLY A 357 20.53 4.03 -6.24
N ILE A 358 20.63 3.08 -5.31
CA ILE A 358 20.40 1.65 -5.58
C ILE A 358 18.97 1.42 -6.11
N LEU A 359 17.95 1.97 -5.45
CA LEU A 359 16.55 1.82 -5.85
C LEU A 359 16.29 2.37 -7.26
N LEU A 360 16.85 3.52 -7.61
CA LEU A 360 16.75 4.08 -8.95
C LEU A 360 17.44 3.20 -10.01
N ILE A 361 18.65 2.69 -9.71
CA ILE A 361 19.36 1.78 -10.61
C ILE A 361 18.51 0.54 -10.89
N TYR A 362 17.93 -0.07 -9.85
CA TYR A 362 17.05 -1.23 -10.00
C TYR A 362 15.79 -0.91 -10.81
N PHE A 363 15.15 0.24 -10.55
CA PHE A 363 13.99 0.70 -11.30
C PHE A 363 14.30 0.81 -12.81
N PHE A 364 15.37 1.53 -13.17
CA PHE A 364 15.75 1.70 -14.58
C PHE A 364 16.19 0.40 -15.24
N ARG A 365 16.95 -0.45 -14.54
CA ARG A 365 17.33 -1.78 -15.03
C ARG A 365 16.08 -2.61 -15.35
N ARG A 366 15.08 -2.56 -14.49
CA ARG A 366 13.84 -3.30 -14.67
C ARG A 366 13.00 -2.77 -15.83
N CYS A 367 12.83 -1.46 -15.96
CA CYS A 367 12.16 -0.85 -17.10
C CYS A 367 12.79 -1.29 -18.43
N ARG A 368 14.13 -1.36 -18.50
CA ARG A 368 14.85 -1.89 -19.67
C ARG A 368 14.63 -3.39 -19.90
N SER A 369 14.58 -4.20 -18.85
CA SER A 369 14.34 -5.64 -18.94
C SER A 369 12.91 -5.97 -19.41
N ALA A 370 11.93 -5.16 -18.99
CA ALA A 370 10.54 -5.30 -19.40
C ALA A 370 10.41 -5.05 -20.91
N GLY A 371 11.02 -3.97 -21.42
CA GLY A 371 11.03 -3.66 -22.86
C GLY A 371 11.55 -4.80 -23.74
N ARG A 372 12.62 -5.51 -23.30
CA ARG A 372 13.18 -6.67 -24.03
C ARG A 372 12.29 -7.91 -24.03
N ARG A 373 11.51 -8.14 -22.98
CA ARG A 373 10.51 -9.22 -22.97
C ARG A 373 9.37 -8.92 -23.94
N TYR A 374 8.90 -7.66 -24.01
CA TYR A 374 7.87 -7.27 -24.98
C TYR A 374 8.34 -7.33 -26.43
N SER A 375 9.59 -6.95 -26.73
CA SER A 375 10.14 -7.06 -28.10
C SER A 375 10.25 -8.52 -28.57
N ASN A 376 10.67 -9.44 -27.69
CA ASN A 376 10.75 -10.86 -28.02
C ASN A 376 9.36 -11.48 -28.22
N TRP A 377 8.35 -11.08 -27.44
CA TRP A 377 6.96 -11.49 -27.66
C TRP A 377 6.37 -10.93 -28.97
N MET A 378 6.70 -9.70 -29.36
CA MET A 378 6.30 -9.14 -30.66
C MET A 378 6.95 -9.87 -31.85
N LEU A 379 8.24 -10.23 -31.74
CA LEU A 379 8.94 -11.01 -32.76
C LEU A 379 8.34 -12.41 -32.93
N ILE A 380 7.97 -13.07 -31.82
CA ILE A 380 7.27 -14.37 -31.87
C ILE A 380 5.89 -14.23 -32.53
N ARG A 381 5.16 -13.12 -32.32
CA ARG A 381 3.86 -12.90 -32.97
C ARG A 381 3.97 -12.64 -34.47
N MET A 382 5.07 -12.02 -34.93
CA MET A 382 5.36 -11.84 -36.35
C MET A 382 5.73 -13.16 -37.05
N SER A 383 6.25 -14.16 -36.33
CA SER A 383 6.50 -15.51 -36.88
C SER A 383 5.29 -16.45 -36.83
N PHE A 384 4.16 -16.03 -36.25
CA PHE A 384 2.90 -16.78 -36.17
C PHE A 384 1.70 -16.02 -36.76
N SER A 385 1.92 -15.18 -37.78
CA SER A 385 0.84 -14.71 -38.65
C SER A 385 0.89 -15.54 -39.94
N PRO A 386 -0.24 -16.13 -40.38
CA PRO A 386 -0.30 -16.94 -41.61
C PRO A 386 0.02 -16.12 -42.86
#